data_AF-A0A016UPN4-F1
#
_entry.id   AF-A0A016UPN4-F1
#
_cell.length_a   1.000
_cell.length_b   1.000
_cell.length_c   1.000
_cell.angle_alpha   90.00
_cell.angle_beta   90.00
_cell.angle_gamma   90.00
#
_symmetry.space_group_name_H-M   'P 1'
#
loop_
_entity.id
_entity.type
_entity.pdbx_description
1 polymer ?
#
loop_
_entity_poly.entity_id
_entity_poly.type
_entity_poly.pdbx_seq_one_letter_code
_entity_poly.pdbx_strand_id
1 'polypeptide(L)' 'MSSRKSSFVIAVLRAVLPQVFLVCLLAAYLLCGAVFFQYIDPELAKVPFCDIILFEFATLATIVLEETLLHKV' A
#
# COMPACT_ATOMS: atom_id res chain seq x y z
N MET A 1 16.73 32.29 -21.17
CA MET A 1 15.73 31.18 -21.25
C MET A 1 15.69 30.30 -19.98
N SER A 2 15.97 30.82 -18.77
CA SER A 2 16.03 30.02 -17.52
C SER A 2 14.70 29.96 -16.74
N SER A 3 13.88 31.02 -16.80
CA SER A 3 12.67 31.18 -15.97
C SER A 3 11.54 30.16 -16.26
N ARG A 4 11.39 29.68 -17.51
CA ARG A 4 10.30 28.76 -17.90
C ARG A 4 10.45 27.33 -17.32
N LYS A 5 11.68 26.88 -17.06
CA LYS A 5 11.94 25.54 -16.49
C LYS A 5 11.49 25.46 -15.03
N SER A 6 11.68 26.53 -14.25
CA SER A 6 11.30 26.58 -12.83
C SER A 6 9.78 26.42 -12.64
N SER A 7 8.97 27.12 -13.45
CA SER A 7 7.50 27.02 -13.38
C SER A 7 6.97 25.63 -13.71
N PHE A 8 7.58 24.92 -14.66
CA PHE A 8 7.20 23.54 -15.01
C PHE A 8 7.55 22.56 -13.89
N VAL A 9 8.75 22.68 -13.29
CA VAL A 9 9.17 21.84 -12.16
C VAL A 9 8.26 22.05 -10.95
N ILE A 10 7.86 23.29 -10.65
CA ILE A 10 6.94 23.59 -9.54
C ILE A 10 5.54 23.00 -9.80
N ALA A 11 5.05 23.06 -11.04
CA ALA A 11 3.76 22.47 -11.42
C ALA A 11 3.77 20.93 -11.28
N VAL A 12 4.83 20.28 -11.76
CA VAL A 12 5.02 18.82 -11.61
C VAL A 12 5.14 18.45 -10.14
N LEU A 13 5.94 19.21 -9.36
CA LEU A 13 6.11 18.95 -7.93
C LEU A 13 4.78 19.07 -7.17
N ARG A 14 3.96 20.08 -7.48
CA ARG A 14 2.61 20.24 -6.90
C ARG A 14 1.66 19.09 -7.26
N ALA A 15 1.81 18.50 -8.45
CA ALA A 15 0.99 17.38 -8.88
C ALA A 15 1.44 16.06 -8.23
N VAL A 16 2.75 15.87 -8.07
CA VAL A 16 3.35 14.65 -7.52
C VAL A 16 3.26 14.61 -5.98
N LEU A 17 3.35 15.76 -5.31
CA LEU A 17 3.28 15.85 -3.85
C LEU A 17 2.07 15.16 -3.22
N PRO A 18 0.81 15.41 -3.66
CA PRO A 18 -0.35 14.72 -3.09
C PRO A 18 -0.34 13.22 -3.38
N GLN A 19 0.16 12.81 -4.55
CA GLN A 19 0.25 11.40 -4.89
C GLN A 19 1.26 10.66 -4.00
N VAL A 20 2.45 11.23 -3.82
CA VAL A 20 3.48 10.65 -2.94
C VAL A 20 3.00 10.62 -1.50
N PHE A 21 2.32 11.69 -1.03
CA PHE A 21 1.76 11.71 0.31
C PHE A 21 0.73 10.59 0.54
N LEU A 22 -0.20 10.40 -0.40
CA LEU A 22 -1.20 9.33 -0.33
C LEU A 22 -0.57 7.95 -0.38
N VAL A 23 0.44 7.74 -1.24
CA VAL A 23 1.17 6.47 -1.33
C VAL A 23 1.89 6.16 -0.02
N CYS A 24 2.54 7.15 0.61
CA CYS A 24 3.18 6.96 1.92
C CYS A 24 2.16 6.63 3.01
N LEU A 25 1.00 7.29 3.00
CA LEU A 25 -0.07 7.06 3.98
C LEU A 25 -0.66 5.65 3.81
N LEU A 26 -0.88 5.21 2.57
CA LEU A 26 -1.31 3.86 2.24
C LEU A 26 -0.28 2.82 2.67
N ALA A 27 1.01 3.05 2.40
CA ALA A 27 2.07 2.14 2.82
C ALA A 27 2.13 2.01 4.35
N ALA A 28 2.00 3.12 5.09
CA ALA A 28 1.95 3.11 6.54
C ALA A 28 0.73 2.35 7.07
N TYR A 29 -0.44 2.53 6.43
CA TYR A 29 -1.66 1.80 6.78
C TYR A 29 -1.46 0.29 6.64
N LEU A 30 -0.94 -0.18 5.49
CA LEU A 30 -0.69 -1.59 5.22
C LEU A 30 0.37 -2.20 6.16
N LEU A 31 1.42 -1.45 6.50
CA LEU A 31 2.44 -1.93 7.44
C LEU A 31 1.85 -2.11 8.85
N CYS A 32 1.07 -1.12 9.31
CA CYS A 32 0.40 -1.21 10.61
C CYS A 32 -0.66 -2.32 10.63
N GLY A 33 -1.44 -2.44 9.56
CA GLY A 33 -2.46 -3.47 9.39
C GLY A 33 -1.87 -4.87 9.43
N ALA A 34 -0.81 -5.12 8.66
CA ALA A 34 -0.13 -6.41 8.67
C ALA A 34 0.41 -6.80 10.05
N VAL A 35 1.00 -5.87 10.82
CA VAL A 35 1.43 -6.13 12.20
C VAL A 35 0.23 -6.44 13.12
N PHE A 36 -0.86 -5.70 12.97
CA PHE A 36 -2.09 -5.92 13.75
C PHE A 36 -2.73 -7.27 13.44
N PHE A 37 -2.77 -7.67 12.16
CA PHE A 37 -3.27 -8.96 11.72
C PHE A 37 -2.44 -10.13 12.27
N GLN A 38 -1.11 -10.04 12.24
CA GLN A 38 -0.24 -11.05 12.84
C GLN A 38 -0.37 -11.13 14.36
N TYR A 39 -0.73 -10.03 15.02
CA TYR A 39 -0.94 -10.00 16.47
C TYR A 39 -2.26 -10.67 16.88
N ILE A 40 -3.32 -10.50 16.09
CA ILE A 40 -4.67 -10.99 16.42
C ILE A 40 -4.84 -12.45 16.01
N ASP A 41 -4.28 -12.85 14.87
CA ASP A 41 -4.50 -14.17 14.31
C ASP A 41 -3.18 -14.95 14.17
N PRO A 42 -2.97 -16.01 14.97
CA PRO A 42 -1.76 -16.82 14.94
C PRO A 42 -1.62 -17.67 13.66
N GLU A 43 -2.70 -17.89 12.90
CA GLU A 43 -2.61 -18.53 11.58
C GLU A 43 -2.05 -17.55 10.55
N LEU A 44 -2.46 -16.28 10.59
CA LEU A 44 -1.86 -15.23 9.76
C LEU A 44 -0.41 -14.94 10.14
N ALA A 45 -0.02 -15.15 11.41
CA ALA A 45 1.39 -15.04 11.82
C ALA A 45 2.32 -16.06 11.13
N LYS A 46 1.78 -17.19 10.63
CA LYS A 46 2.54 -18.19 9.85
C LYS A 46 2.70 -17.80 8.39
N VAL A 47 1.88 -16.86 7.91
CA VAL A 47 1.91 -16.35 6.53
C VAL A 47 2.99 -15.27 6.42
N PRO A 48 3.78 -15.23 5.33
CA PRO A 48 4.81 -14.21 5.17
C PRO A 48 4.19 -12.81 5.13
N PHE A 49 4.87 -11.87 5.81
CA PHE A 49 4.39 -10.49 6.00
C PHE A 49 3.99 -9.78 4.69
N CYS A 50 4.73 -10.01 3.60
CA CYS A 50 4.39 -9.46 2.29
C CYS A 50 3.07 -9.99 1.72
N ASP A 51 2.72 -11.27 1.95
CA ASP A 51 1.45 -11.82 1.46
C ASP A 51 0.26 -11.21 2.22
N ILE A 52 0.44 -10.90 3.51
CA ILE A 52 -0.57 -10.20 4.33
C ILE A 52 -0.79 -8.77 3.82
N ILE A 53 0.27 -8.04 3.51
CA ILE A 53 0.18 -6.70 2.89
C ILE A 53 -0.55 -6.77 1.55
N LEU A 54 -0.24 -7.79 0.73
CA LEU A 54 -0.83 -7.94 -0.59
C LEU A 54 -2.31 -8.31 -0.51
N PHE A 55 -2.68 -9.15 0.47
CA PHE A 55 -4.07 -9.45 0.83
C PHE A 55 -4.82 -8.20 1.29
N GLU A 56 -4.24 -7.42 2.20
CA GLU A 56 -4.86 -6.20 2.73
C GLU A 56 -5.03 -5.15 1.61
N PHE A 57 -4.03 -5.01 0.75
CA PHE A 57 -4.09 -4.17 -0.44
C PHE A 57 -5.16 -4.63 -1.42
N ALA A 58 -5.25 -5.92 -1.73
CA ALA A 58 -6.28 -6.48 -2.60
C ALA A 58 -7.69 -6.21 -2.02
N THR A 59 -7.85 -6.38 -0.71
CA THR A 59 -9.10 -6.09 0.02
C THR A 59 -9.49 -4.62 -0.10
N LEU A 60 -8.55 -3.69 0.13
CA LEU A 60 -8.77 -2.25 -0.05
C LEU A 60 -9.08 -1.88 -1.51
N ALA A 61 -8.41 -2.54 -2.46
CA ALA A 61 -8.63 -2.35 -3.88
C ALA A 61 -9.94 -3.00 -4.35
N THR A 62 -10.72 -3.63 -3.47
CA THR A 62 -11.92 -4.42 -3.78
C THR A 62 -11.67 -5.52 -4.82
N ILE A 63 -10.40 -5.94 -4.92
CA ILE A 63 -9.98 -7.09 -5.72
C ILE A 63 -10.25 -8.29 -4.82
N VAL A 64 -11.37 -8.97 -5.09
CA VAL A 64 -11.65 -10.25 -4.44
C VAL A 64 -10.65 -11.27 -4.98
N LEU A 65 -9.63 -11.58 -4.18
CA LEU A 65 -8.67 -12.64 -4.45
C LEU A 65 -9.26 -13.97 -3.95
N GLU A 66 -10.24 -14.51 -4.67
CA GLU A 66 -11.00 -15.71 -4.27
C GLU A 66 -10.16 -17.01 -4.31
N GLU A 67 -9.00 -17.03 -4.96
CA GLU A 67 -8.38 -18.29 -5.44
C GLU A 67 -7.06 -18.72 -4.77
N THR A 68 -6.52 -18.05 -3.75
CA THR A 68 -5.20 -18.43 -3.19
C THR A 68 -5.11 -18.67 -1.69
N LEU A 69 -6.12 -18.31 -0.91
CA LEU A 69 -6.13 -18.54 0.55
C LEU A 69 -6.84 -19.84 0.96
N LEU A 70 -7.74 -20.38 0.13
CA LEU A 70 -8.49 -21.62 0.43
C LEU A 70 -7.65 -22.90 0.21
N HIS A 71 -6.52 -22.82 -0.51
CA HIS A 71 -5.64 -23.98 -0.72
C HIS A 71 -4.47 -24.04 0.30
N LYS A 72 -4.38 -23.07 1.22
CA LYS A 72 -3.29 -22.99 2.21
C LYS A 72 -3.76 -22.95 3.67
N VAL A 73 -5.07 -22.92 3.94
CA VAL A 73 -5.69 -23.05 5.27
C VAL A 73 -6.43 -24.37 5.36
#